data_AF-A0A067DZ64-F1
#
_entry.id   AF-A0A067DZ64-F1
#
_cell.length_a   1.000
_cell.length_b   1.000
_cell.length_c   1.000
_cell.angle_alpha   90.00
_cell.angle_beta   90.00
_cell.angle_gamma   90.00
#
_symmetry.space_group_name_H-M   'P 1'
#
loop_
_entity.id
_entity.type
_entity.pdbx_description
1 polymer ?
#
loop_
_entity_poly.entity_id
_entity_poly.type
_entity_poly.pdbx_seq_one_letter_code
_entity_poly.pdbx_strand_id
1 'polypeptide(L)'
;MLQLLASCSFLTCNLVTNKDGNVFRVYGLASVGRYLLPNEDGVSLAPIFLLSQENVNVDPWYHLKDCLLEGTLPFMKAHNAKNPFEYAMKAARRRNLFNQSMHNHAALVMKKILEIYKGFEEINQLVDVAGGLGANISLLVSKYPQIRGINFDLPHVIKDAPSYQGIH
;
A
#
# COMPACT_ATOMS: atom_id res chain seq x y z
N MET A 1 23.11 -9.23 1.19
CA MET A 1 21.69 -8.80 1.27
C MET A 1 20.95 -9.40 2.47
N LEU A 2 20.82 -10.73 2.60
CA LEU A 2 20.05 -11.36 3.70
C LEU A 2 20.57 -11.02 5.11
N GLN A 3 21.88 -10.90 5.29
CA GLN A 3 22.48 -10.49 6.56
C GLN A 3 22.06 -9.07 7.00
N LEU A 4 21.94 -8.14 6.05
CA LEU A 4 21.46 -6.78 6.33
C LEU A 4 19.99 -6.80 6.76
N LEU A 5 19.16 -7.57 6.06
CA LEU A 5 17.75 -7.74 6.43
C LEU A 5 17.59 -8.39 7.81
N ALA A 6 18.47 -9.31 8.16
CA ALA A 6 18.51 -9.90 9.50
C ALA A 6 18.95 -8.88 10.57
N SER A 7 19.95 -8.03 10.30
CA SER A 7 20.35 -6.96 11.24
C SER A 7 19.25 -5.91 11.43
N CYS A 8 18.36 -5.75 10.45
CA CYS A 8 17.19 -4.87 10.52
C CYS A 8 15.92 -5.59 11.01
N SER A 9 16.02 -6.82 11.54
CA SER A 9 14.89 -7.60 12.08
C SER A 9 13.79 -7.96 11.08
N PHE A 10 14.04 -7.87 9.76
CA PHE A 10 13.12 -8.42 8.74
C PHE A 10 13.25 -9.94 8.63
N LEU A 11 14.44 -10.48 8.92
CA LEU A 11 14.73 -11.90 8.94
C LEU A 11 15.32 -12.30 10.30
N THR A 12 15.17 -13.56 10.68
CA THR A 12 16.00 -14.18 11.71
C THR A 12 17.23 -14.80 11.04
N CYS A 13 18.34 -14.89 11.76
CA CYS A 13 19.56 -15.54 11.27
C CYS A 13 20.10 -16.47 12.35
N ASN A 14 20.19 -17.76 12.04
CA ASN A 14 20.79 -18.77 12.92
C ASN A 14 22.04 -19.34 12.26
N LEU A 15 23.03 -19.69 13.07
CA LEU A 15 24.20 -20.45 12.62
C LEU A 15 23.92 -21.94 12.82
N VAL A 16 24.10 -22.74 11.78
CA VAL A 16 23.91 -24.18 11.80
C VAL A 16 25.19 -24.85 11.37
N THR A 17 25.62 -25.84 12.13
CA THR A 17 26.79 -26.67 11.81
C THR A 17 26.32 -27.98 11.22
N ASN A 18 26.86 -28.38 10.07
CA ASN A 18 26.56 -29.69 9.47
C ASN A 18 27.38 -30.82 10.12
N LYS A 19 27.14 -32.06 9.68
CA LYS A 19 27.85 -33.26 10.17
C LYS A 19 29.37 -33.23 9.90
N ASP A 20 29.81 -32.45 8.92
CA ASP A 20 31.22 -32.31 8.53
C ASP A 20 31.92 -31.16 9.28
N GLY A 21 31.24 -30.49 10.22
CA GLY A 21 31.78 -29.37 10.99
C GLY A 21 31.70 -28.01 10.28
N ASN A 22 31.12 -27.94 9.07
CA ASN A 22 30.96 -26.70 8.34
C ASN A 22 29.82 -25.85 8.94
N VAL A 23 30.06 -24.55 9.12
CA VAL A 23 29.08 -23.59 9.68
C VAL A 23 28.44 -22.76 8.58
N PHE A 24 27.11 -22.71 8.56
CA PHE A 24 26.32 -21.96 7.60
C PHE A 24 25.30 -21.06 8.29
N ARG A 25 24.92 -19.97 7.63
CA ARG A 25 23.81 -19.12 8.06
C ARG A 25 22.52 -19.61 7.43
N VAL A 26 21.50 -19.86 8.26
CA VAL A 26 20.13 -20.10 7.82
C VAL A 26 19.26 -18.92 8.23
N TYR A 27 18.36 -18.52 7.34
CA TYR A 27 17.49 -17.36 7.54
C TYR A 27 16.05 -17.80 7.65
N GLY A 28 15.33 -17.22 8.61
CA GLY A 28 13.88 -17.37 8.75
C GLY A 28 13.19 -16.03 8.61
N LEU A 29 11.87 -16.06 8.41
CA LEU A 29 11.07 -14.84 8.37
C LEU A 29 10.80 -14.33 9.79
N ALA A 30 11.17 -13.10 10.10
CA ALA A 30 10.84 -12.45 11.37
C ALA A 30 9.41 -11.87 11.34
N SER A 31 8.89 -11.46 12.51
CA SER A 31 7.54 -10.89 12.63
C SER A 31 7.31 -9.68 11.72
N VAL A 32 8.27 -8.75 11.65
CA VAL A 32 8.19 -7.56 10.79
C VAL A 32 8.19 -7.95 9.30
N GLY A 33 9.01 -8.94 8.93
CA GLY A 33 9.07 -9.45 7.56
C GLY A 33 7.75 -10.04 7.05
N ARG A 34 6.88 -10.54 7.95
CA ARG A 34 5.57 -11.10 7.56
C ARG A 34 4.68 -10.06 6.88
N TYR A 35 4.75 -8.79 7.27
CA TYR A 35 3.96 -7.73 6.64
C TYR A 35 4.37 -7.44 5.19
N LEU A 36 5.54 -7.90 4.76
CA LEU A 36 5.99 -7.78 3.38
C LEU A 36 5.55 -8.96 2.49
N LEU A 37 4.95 -10.01 3.07
CA LEU A 37 4.37 -11.12 2.33
C LEU A 37 2.84 -11.01 2.26
N PRO A 38 2.21 -11.50 1.19
CA PRO A 38 0.75 -11.58 1.13
C PRO A 38 0.18 -12.33 2.32
N ASN A 39 -0.83 -11.74 2.96
CA ASN A 39 -1.63 -12.39 4.00
C ASN A 39 -2.70 -13.30 3.37
N GLU A 40 -3.63 -13.82 4.19
CA GLU A 40 -4.77 -14.64 3.74
C GLU A 40 -5.68 -13.95 2.71
N ASP A 41 -5.74 -12.62 2.71
CA ASP A 41 -6.52 -11.82 1.76
C ASP A 41 -5.71 -11.44 0.50
N GLY A 42 -4.47 -11.95 0.38
CA GLY A 42 -3.58 -11.65 -0.74
C GLY A 42 -2.91 -10.28 -0.68
N VAL A 43 -3.06 -9.51 0.41
CA VAL A 43 -2.51 -8.15 0.55
C VAL A 43 -1.26 -8.11 1.44
N SER A 44 -0.39 -7.14 1.20
CA SER A 44 0.83 -6.90 1.99
C SER A 44 1.31 -5.46 1.88
N LEU A 45 2.25 -5.05 2.75
CA LEU A 45 2.94 -3.76 2.66
C LEU A 45 4.03 -3.71 1.58
N ALA A 46 4.37 -4.82 0.92
CA ALA A 46 5.46 -4.81 -0.06
C ALA A 46 5.25 -3.80 -1.21
N PRO A 47 4.05 -3.65 -1.82
CA PRO A 47 3.86 -2.67 -2.88
C PRO A 47 4.11 -1.23 -2.44
N ILE A 48 3.67 -0.82 -1.25
CA ILE A 48 3.90 0.55 -0.75
C ILE A 48 5.38 0.80 -0.44
N PHE A 49 6.10 -0.22 0.06
CA PHE A 49 7.55 -0.15 0.19
C PHE A 49 8.21 0.03 -1.18
N LEU A 50 7.87 -0.79 -2.17
CA LEU A 50 8.41 -0.66 -3.53
C LEU A 50 8.11 0.70 -4.17
N LEU A 51 6.87 1.20 -4.00
CA LEU A 51 6.47 2.51 -4.48
C LEU A 51 7.35 3.61 -3.87
N SER A 52 7.56 3.58 -2.55
CA SER A 52 8.38 4.59 -1.85
C SER A 52 9.84 4.65 -2.32
N GLN A 53 10.37 3.52 -2.82
CA GLN A 53 11.75 3.40 -3.27
C GLN A 53 11.95 3.63 -4.77
N GLU A 54 10.87 3.84 -5.54
CA GLU A 54 11.04 4.21 -6.96
C GLU A 54 11.72 5.59 -7.06
N ASN A 55 12.64 5.74 -8.01
CA ASN A 55 13.36 7.00 -8.26
C ASN A 55 12.41 8.20 -8.28
N VAL A 56 11.24 8.06 -8.90
CA VAL A 56 10.19 9.09 -8.94
C VAL A 56 9.80 9.64 -7.56
N ASN A 57 9.77 8.80 -6.54
CA ASN A 57 9.46 9.18 -5.16
C ASN A 57 10.71 9.52 -4.35
N VAL A 58 11.90 9.16 -4.85
CA VAL A 58 13.19 9.49 -4.22
C VAL A 58 13.72 10.86 -4.70
N ASP A 59 13.62 11.14 -6.00
CA ASP A 59 14.09 12.37 -6.65
C ASP A 59 13.62 13.67 -5.97
N PRO A 60 12.37 13.77 -5.48
CA PRO A 60 11.90 14.96 -4.75
C PRO A 60 12.74 15.28 -3.51
N TRP A 61 13.34 14.30 -2.84
CA TRP A 61 14.17 14.55 -1.65
C TRP A 61 15.41 15.38 -1.96
N TYR A 62 15.95 15.30 -3.19
CA TYR A 62 17.08 16.14 -3.61
C TYR A 62 16.72 17.62 -3.75
N HIS A 63 15.44 17.93 -3.91
CA HIS A 63 14.92 19.30 -4.05
C HIS A 63 14.33 19.87 -2.76
N LEU A 64 14.23 19.07 -1.69
CA LEU A 64 13.53 19.45 -0.47
C LEU A 64 14.07 20.75 0.15
N LYS A 65 15.39 20.89 0.21
CA LYS A 65 16.05 22.10 0.74
C LYS A 65 15.64 23.35 -0.03
N ASP A 66 15.73 23.31 -1.36
CA ASP A 66 15.45 24.49 -2.18
C ASP A 66 13.96 24.83 -2.15
N CYS A 67 13.09 23.82 -2.16
CA CYS A 67 11.65 23.99 -2.03
C CYS A 67 11.23 24.67 -0.72
N LEU A 68 11.93 24.37 0.39
CA LEU A 68 11.69 25.06 1.67
C LEU A 68 12.02 26.55 1.60
N LEU A 69 13.06 26.93 0.86
CA LEU A 69 13.45 28.34 0.70
C LEU A 69 12.54 29.09 -0.27
N GLU A 70 12.09 28.43 -1.33
CA GLU A 70 11.32 29.04 -2.42
C GLU A 70 9.80 28.96 -2.20
N GLY A 71 9.32 28.16 -1.24
CA GLY A 71 7.89 27.91 -1.05
C GLY A 71 7.26 27.06 -2.15
N THR A 72 8.03 26.15 -2.76
CA THR A 72 7.57 25.25 -3.84
C THR A 72 7.40 23.81 -3.35
N LEU A 73 6.80 22.93 -4.17
CA LEU A 73 6.58 21.53 -3.79
C LEU A 73 7.67 20.61 -4.40
N PRO A 74 8.39 19.80 -3.60
CA PRO A 74 9.52 19.01 -4.07
C PRO A 74 9.21 18.07 -5.24
N PHE A 75 8.06 17.40 -5.18
CA PHE A 75 7.66 16.48 -6.25
C PHE A 75 7.46 17.23 -7.58
N MET A 76 6.78 18.36 -7.53
CA MET A 76 6.54 19.18 -8.72
C MET A 76 7.84 19.76 -9.26
N LYS A 77 8.77 20.18 -8.39
CA LYS A 77 10.08 20.67 -8.81
C LYS A 77 10.92 19.59 -9.51
N ALA A 78 10.90 18.36 -9.00
CA ALA A 78 11.58 17.22 -9.61
C ALA A 78 10.96 16.79 -10.96
N HIS A 79 9.64 16.96 -11.12
CA HIS A 79 8.88 16.30 -12.19
C HIS A 79 8.18 17.25 -13.17
N ASN A 80 8.77 18.42 -13.42
CA ASN A 80 8.30 19.42 -14.39
C ASN A 80 6.88 19.94 -14.07
N ALA A 81 6.68 20.40 -12.83
CA ALA A 81 5.42 20.95 -12.31
C ALA A 81 4.22 19.99 -12.30
N LYS A 82 4.44 18.68 -12.51
CA LYS A 82 3.38 17.67 -12.47
C LYS A 82 3.19 17.14 -11.07
N ASN A 83 1.94 16.97 -10.66
CA ASN A 83 1.63 16.37 -9.37
C ASN A 83 1.82 14.84 -9.39
N PRO A 84 1.86 14.18 -8.22
CA PRO A 84 2.05 12.73 -8.12
C PRO A 84 1.03 11.90 -8.90
N PHE A 85 -0.24 12.31 -8.92
CA PHE A 85 -1.31 11.56 -9.59
C PHE A 85 -1.17 11.60 -11.11
N GLU A 86 -0.97 12.79 -11.68
CA GLU A 86 -0.70 12.96 -13.11
C GLU A 86 0.51 12.14 -13.56
N TYR A 87 1.53 12.10 -12.70
CA TYR A 87 2.77 11.41 -12.99
C TYR A 87 2.61 9.87 -12.91
N ALA A 88 1.89 9.37 -11.90
CA ALA A 88 1.58 7.96 -11.72
C ALA A 88 0.84 7.36 -12.92
N MET A 89 -0.05 8.13 -13.55
CA MET A 89 -0.89 7.67 -14.66
C MET A 89 -0.17 7.49 -16.01
N LYS A 90 1.05 8.03 -16.16
CA LYS A 90 1.80 8.03 -17.43
C LYS A 90 2.27 6.67 -17.94
N ALA A 91 2.46 5.69 -17.06
CA ALA A 91 3.00 4.38 -17.43
C ALA A 91 2.22 3.27 -16.75
N ALA A 92 1.77 2.27 -17.52
CA ALA A 92 0.94 1.18 -17.00
C ALA A 92 1.58 0.47 -15.79
N ARG A 93 2.90 0.24 -15.83
CA ARG A 93 3.66 -0.36 -14.71
C ARG A 93 3.52 0.46 -13.42
N ARG A 94 3.69 1.78 -13.50
CA ARG A 94 3.61 2.67 -12.33
C ARG A 94 2.18 2.82 -11.83
N ARG A 95 1.23 2.97 -12.74
CA ARG A 95 -0.20 2.98 -12.40
C ARG A 95 -0.58 1.73 -11.62
N ASN A 96 -0.17 0.56 -12.11
CA ASN A 96 -0.46 -0.70 -11.44
C ASN A 96 0.18 -0.78 -10.04
N LEU A 97 1.46 -0.42 -9.91
CA LEU A 97 2.14 -0.41 -8.61
C LEU A 97 1.48 0.59 -7.64
N PHE A 98 1.14 1.79 -8.10
CA PHE A 98 0.45 2.81 -7.31
C PHE A 98 -0.91 2.30 -6.81
N ASN A 99 -1.73 1.77 -7.73
CA ASN A 99 -3.05 1.24 -7.41
C ASN A 99 -2.96 0.05 -6.43
N GLN A 100 -2.04 -0.90 -6.65
CA GLN A 100 -1.81 -2.01 -5.73
C GLN A 100 -1.35 -1.54 -4.35
N SER A 101 -0.49 -0.52 -4.29
CA SER A 101 -0.02 0.07 -3.03
C SER A 101 -1.15 0.67 -2.22
N MET A 102 -1.98 1.49 -2.88
CA MET A 102 -3.13 2.13 -2.22
C MET A 102 -4.17 1.09 -1.81
N HIS A 103 -4.48 0.13 -2.69
CA HIS A 103 -5.43 -0.95 -2.40
C HIS A 103 -4.98 -1.79 -1.20
N ASN A 104 -3.75 -2.31 -1.19
CA ASN A 104 -3.26 -3.15 -0.11
C ASN A 104 -3.20 -2.40 1.22
N HIS A 105 -2.72 -1.15 1.20
CA HIS A 105 -2.63 -0.34 2.42
C HIS A 105 -4.03 -0.05 2.99
N ALA A 106 -4.97 0.37 2.14
CA ALA A 106 -6.35 0.61 2.52
C ALA A 106 -7.01 -0.65 3.11
N ALA A 107 -6.86 -1.81 2.45
CA ALA A 107 -7.41 -3.07 2.93
C ALA A 107 -6.88 -3.48 4.32
N LEU A 108 -5.56 -3.39 4.53
CA LEU A 108 -4.94 -3.70 5.81
C LEU A 108 -5.44 -2.82 6.95
N VAL A 109 -5.53 -1.51 6.71
CA VAL A 109 -6.02 -0.54 7.71
C VAL A 109 -7.51 -0.74 7.96
N MET A 110 -8.32 -0.88 6.90
CA MET A 110 -9.76 -1.02 7.01
C MET A 110 -10.17 -2.29 7.73
N LYS A 111 -9.46 -3.41 7.54
CA LYS A 111 -9.69 -4.64 8.32
C LYS A 111 -9.57 -4.37 9.83
N LYS A 112 -8.56 -3.59 10.25
CA LYS A 112 -8.40 -3.18 11.66
C LYS A 112 -9.45 -2.19 12.12
N ILE A 113 -9.84 -1.22 11.30
CA ILE A 113 -10.95 -0.31 11.62
C ILE A 113 -12.21 -1.12 11.88
N LEU A 114 -12.57 -2.04 10.98
CA LEU A 114 -13.76 -2.86 11.13
C LEU A 114 -13.74 -3.72 12.39
N GLU A 115 -12.58 -4.18 12.87
CA GLU A 115 -12.47 -4.94 14.12
C GLU A 115 -12.89 -4.13 15.36
N ILE A 116 -12.56 -2.83 15.42
CA ILE A 116 -12.69 -2.03 16.65
C ILE A 116 -13.74 -0.93 16.57
N TYR A 117 -14.05 -0.43 15.37
CA TYR A 117 -14.93 0.71 15.18
C TYR A 117 -16.37 0.24 14.90
N LYS A 118 -17.30 0.78 15.69
CA LYS A 118 -18.71 0.39 15.71
C LYS A 118 -19.66 1.39 15.04
N GLY A 119 -19.15 2.56 14.63
CA GLY A 119 -20.00 3.61 14.05
C GLY A 119 -20.61 3.28 12.69
N PHE A 120 -20.32 2.11 12.11
CA PHE A 120 -20.95 1.64 10.88
C PHE A 120 -22.23 0.81 11.11
N GLU A 121 -22.49 0.33 12.32
CA GLU A 121 -23.55 -0.68 12.56
C GLU A 121 -24.96 -0.19 12.20
N GLU A 122 -25.25 1.09 12.40
CA GLU A 122 -26.58 1.70 12.17
C GLU A 122 -26.67 2.49 10.85
N ILE A 123 -25.67 2.38 9.98
CA ILE A 123 -25.69 3.08 8.69
C ILE A 123 -26.50 2.29 7.68
N ASN A 124 -27.31 2.98 6.87
CA ASN A 124 -28.03 2.38 5.74
C ASN A 124 -27.30 2.55 4.41
N GLN A 125 -26.58 3.66 4.25
CA GLN A 125 -25.88 4.01 3.02
C GLN A 125 -24.57 4.72 3.35
N LEU A 126 -23.49 4.32 2.69
CA LEU A 126 -22.17 4.93 2.87
C LEU A 126 -21.54 5.23 1.51
N VAL A 127 -21.00 6.43 1.38
CA VAL A 127 -20.26 6.87 0.20
C VAL A 127 -18.78 6.98 0.56
N ASP A 128 -17.95 6.19 -0.10
CA ASP A 128 -16.49 6.26 0.01
C ASP A 128 -15.96 7.27 -1.03
N VAL A 129 -15.70 8.50 -0.58
CA VAL A 129 -15.24 9.61 -1.43
C VAL A 129 -13.73 9.51 -1.63
N ALA A 130 -13.30 9.52 -2.90
CA ALA A 130 -11.95 9.15 -3.32
C ALA A 130 -11.59 7.71 -2.91
N GLY A 131 -12.57 6.80 -3.00
CA GLY A 131 -12.42 5.39 -2.61
C GLY A 131 -11.53 4.54 -3.54
N GLY A 132 -11.00 5.14 -4.61
CA GLY A 132 -10.10 4.49 -5.54
C GLY A 132 -10.74 3.27 -6.19
N LEU A 133 -10.07 2.13 -6.08
CA LEU A 133 -10.54 0.84 -6.61
C LEU A 133 -11.55 0.13 -5.68
N GLY A 134 -12.14 0.84 -4.71
CA GLY A 134 -13.23 0.34 -3.86
C GLY A 134 -12.80 -0.65 -2.78
N ALA A 135 -11.54 -0.61 -2.33
CA ALA A 135 -11.03 -1.55 -1.33
C ALA A 135 -11.75 -1.42 0.01
N ASN A 136 -11.96 -0.20 0.51
CA ASN A 136 -12.57 0.01 1.82
C ASN A 136 -14.05 -0.34 1.80
N ILE A 137 -14.78 0.21 0.82
CA ILE A 137 -16.23 0.03 0.70
C ILE A 137 -16.59 -1.45 0.46
N SER A 138 -15.75 -2.22 -0.25
CA SER A 138 -15.98 -3.66 -0.44
C SER A 138 -15.83 -4.46 0.84
N LEU A 139 -14.80 -4.19 1.64
CA LEU A 139 -14.63 -4.82 2.96
C LEU A 139 -15.76 -4.43 3.91
N LEU A 140 -16.21 -3.17 3.87
CA LEU A 140 -17.28 -2.67 4.72
C LEU A 140 -18.62 -3.35 4.39
N VAL A 141 -19.02 -3.38 3.12
CA VAL A 141 -20.26 -4.05 2.68
C VAL A 141 -20.20 -5.55 2.92
N SER A 142 -19.03 -6.17 2.79
CA SER A 142 -18.86 -7.60 3.11
C SER A 142 -19.11 -7.90 4.60
N LYS A 143 -18.73 -6.97 5.50
CA LYS A 143 -18.99 -7.11 6.94
C LYS A 143 -20.40 -6.71 7.34
N TYR A 144 -20.96 -5.70 6.68
CA TYR A 144 -22.28 -5.14 6.96
C TYR A 144 -23.14 -5.18 5.69
N PRO A 145 -23.70 -6.35 5.34
CA PRO A 145 -24.45 -6.53 4.09
C PRO A 145 -25.71 -5.66 3.98
N GLN A 146 -26.18 -5.09 5.09
CA GLN A 146 -27.31 -4.16 5.11
C GLN A 146 -26.94 -2.77 4.57
N ILE A 147 -25.66 -2.41 4.52
CA ILE A 147 -25.20 -1.11 4.05
C ILE A 147 -25.18 -1.10 2.53
N ARG A 148 -25.85 -0.13 1.93
CA ARG A 148 -25.68 0.21 0.51
C ARG A 148 -24.39 1.00 0.33
N GLY A 149 -23.36 0.37 -0.24
CA GLY A 149 -22.09 1.03 -0.52
C GLY A 149 -22.08 1.78 -1.84
N ILE A 150 -21.43 2.95 -1.86
CA ILE A 150 -21.14 3.71 -3.09
C ILE A 150 -19.64 4.00 -3.12
N ASN A 151 -18.96 3.60 -4.20
CA ASN A 151 -17.57 3.98 -4.44
C ASN A 151 -17.52 5.22 -5.35
N PHE A 152 -17.01 6.33 -4.85
CA PHE A 152 -16.99 7.58 -5.60
C PHE A 152 -15.57 8.07 -5.84
N ASP A 153 -15.16 8.16 -7.11
CA ASP A 153 -13.84 8.64 -7.53
C ASP A 153 -13.91 9.27 -8.93
N LEU A 154 -12.78 9.74 -9.45
CA LEU A 154 -12.66 10.29 -10.80
C LEU A 154 -13.08 9.23 -11.85
N PRO A 155 -13.70 9.65 -12.97
CA PRO A 155 -14.23 8.71 -13.97
C PRO A 155 -13.22 7.70 -14.50
N HIS A 156 -11.96 8.11 -14.66
CA HIS A 156 -10.90 7.23 -15.15
C HIS A 156 -10.43 6.20 -14.09
N VAL A 157 -10.60 6.49 -12.80
CA VAL A 157 -10.28 5.57 -11.70
C VAL A 157 -11.40 4.53 -11.57
N ILE A 158 -12.67 4.98 -11.57
CA ILE A 158 -13.84 4.09 -11.52
C ILE A 158 -13.87 3.13 -12.71
N LYS A 159 -13.43 3.57 -13.91
CA LYS A 159 -13.32 2.70 -15.09
C LYS A 159 -12.38 1.50 -14.87
N ASP A 160 -11.32 1.69 -14.08
CA ASP A 160 -10.33 0.66 -13.79
C ASP A 160 -10.70 -0.14 -12.50
N ALA A 161 -11.79 0.22 -11.81
CA ALA A 161 -12.23 -0.44 -10.59
C ALA A 161 -12.94 -1.78 -10.91
N PRO A 162 -12.67 -2.85 -10.14
CA PRO A 162 -13.39 -4.11 -10.31
C PRO A 162 -14.85 -3.96 -9.82
N SER A 163 -15.74 -4.77 -10.38
CA SER A 163 -17.12 -4.83 -9.93
C SER A 163 -17.23 -5.64 -8.63
N TYR A 164 -17.85 -5.05 -7.61
CA TYR A 164 -18.15 -5.73 -6.35
C TYR A 164 -19.66 -5.85 -6.17
N GLN A 165 -20.10 -6.97 -5.59
CA GLN A 165 -21.51 -7.15 -5.25
C GLN A 165 -21.92 -6.17 -4.13
N GLY A 166 -23.06 -5.49 -4.29
CA GLY A 166 -23.59 -4.56 -3.29
C GLY A 166 -22.96 -3.16 -3.28
N ILE A 167 -22.08 -2.85 -4.25
CA ILE A 167 -21.44 -1.55 -4.41
C ILE A 167 -21.89 -0.90 -5.72
N HIS A 168 -22.25 0.37 -5.63
CA HIS A 168 -22.63 1.21 -6.77
C HIS A 168 -21.57 2.26 -7.11
#